data_AF-A0A4R2RSW4-F1
#
_entry.id   AF-A0A4R2RSW4-F1
#
_cell.length_a   1.000
_cell.length_b   1.000
_cell.length_c   1.000
_cell.angle_alpha   90.00
_cell.angle_beta   90.00
_cell.angle_gamma   90.00
#
_symmetry.space_group_name_H-M   'P 1'
#
loop_
_entity.id
_entity.type
_entity.pdbx_description
1 polymer ?
#
loop_
_entity_poly.entity_id
_entity_poly.type
_entity_poly.pdbx_seq_one_letter_code
_entity_poly.pdbx_strand_id
1 'polypeptide(L)'
;MFTPGYVYFGFRNFPAILENYARLSDVPKVFLIRDPRDILTSQYFSFGGKHFSHRLPNKNADSVVDYHMRDKHMEIDEYVIDHAEVLYDKLCCYRARIFDKNLLMVRYEDIFFDKRQLLRAVMAHLRIEIDTEIIDAVAVAHDIRPVFEDPTRHIRRGTPGDHANKLQAATIEKLTAMFRELMRDFGYQL
;
A
#
# COMPACT_ATOMS: atom_id res chain seq x y z
N MET A 1 8.52 -33.79 0.95
CA MET A 1 7.08 -33.52 0.74
C MET A 1 6.80 -32.15 1.31
N PHE A 2 6.30 -31.20 0.53
CA PHE A 2 5.97 -29.87 1.05
C PHE A 2 4.61 -29.91 1.73
N THR A 3 4.50 -29.36 2.94
CA THR A 3 3.24 -29.22 3.65
C THR A 3 2.52 -27.98 3.13
N PRO A 4 1.21 -28.05 2.81
CA PRO A 4 0.41 -26.86 2.52
C PRO A 4 0.47 -25.87 3.69
N GLY A 5 0.54 -24.59 3.41
CA GLY A 5 0.60 -23.54 4.42
C GLY A 5 0.32 -22.15 3.84
N TYR A 6 0.20 -21.17 4.72
CA TYR A 6 -0.02 -19.77 4.34
C TYR A 6 1.32 -19.04 4.25
N VAL A 7 1.48 -18.24 3.19
CA VAL A 7 2.57 -17.26 3.10
C VAL A 7 1.98 -15.89 3.38
N TYR A 8 2.33 -15.32 4.53
CA TYR A 8 2.03 -13.94 4.86
C TYR A 8 3.30 -13.12 4.83
N PHE A 9 3.39 -12.17 3.89
CA PHE A 9 4.56 -11.30 3.78
C PHE A 9 4.20 -9.97 3.11
N GLY A 10 4.84 -8.89 3.55
CA GLY A 10 4.72 -7.57 2.93
C GLY A 10 5.73 -7.42 1.80
N PHE A 11 5.27 -7.40 0.56
CA PHE A 11 6.14 -7.27 -0.60
C PHE A 11 6.07 -5.85 -1.18
N ARG A 12 7.20 -5.13 -1.15
CA ARG A 12 7.30 -3.79 -1.78
C ARG A 12 7.29 -3.88 -3.31
N ASN A 13 7.92 -4.92 -3.87
CA ASN A 13 7.89 -5.29 -5.28
C ASN A 13 7.34 -6.71 -5.40
N PHE A 14 6.76 -7.06 -6.55
CA PHE A 14 6.36 -8.43 -6.81
C PHE A 14 7.56 -9.38 -6.64
N PRO A 15 7.46 -10.47 -5.86
CA PRO A 15 8.61 -11.32 -5.57
C PRO A 15 9.03 -12.12 -6.79
N ALA A 16 10.30 -12.06 -7.16
CA ALA A 16 10.85 -12.81 -8.29
C ALA A 16 10.58 -14.33 -8.18
N ILE A 17 10.59 -14.88 -6.96
CA ILE A 17 10.27 -16.30 -6.71
C ILE A 17 8.84 -16.68 -7.11
N LEU A 18 7.92 -15.72 -7.18
CA LEU A 18 6.52 -15.94 -7.56
C LEU A 18 6.26 -15.72 -9.05
N GLU A 19 7.22 -15.19 -9.83
CA GLU A 19 6.99 -14.82 -11.24
C GLU A 19 6.67 -16.03 -12.11
N ASN A 20 7.29 -17.18 -11.82
CA ASN A 20 7.11 -18.43 -12.55
C ASN A 20 6.37 -19.49 -11.73
N TYR A 21 5.70 -19.07 -10.64
CA TYR A 21 4.95 -20.00 -9.82
C TYR A 21 3.63 -20.34 -10.52
N ALA A 22 3.64 -21.42 -11.31
CA ALA A 22 2.54 -21.84 -12.18
C ALA A 22 1.17 -21.98 -11.47
N ARG A 23 1.17 -22.11 -10.15
CA ARG A 23 -0.04 -22.30 -9.33
C ARG A 23 -0.52 -21.03 -8.64
N LEU A 24 0.09 -19.88 -8.91
CA LEU A 24 -0.30 -18.63 -8.26
C LEU A 24 -1.78 -18.31 -8.57
N SER A 25 -2.25 -18.59 -9.79
CA SER A 25 -3.65 -18.44 -10.19
C SER A 25 -4.62 -19.33 -9.43
N ASP A 26 -4.16 -20.44 -8.85
CA ASP A 26 -5.01 -21.47 -8.24
C ASP A 26 -5.22 -21.27 -6.74
N VAL A 27 -4.44 -20.39 -6.12
CA VAL A 27 -4.47 -20.15 -4.67
C VAL A 27 -5.25 -18.88 -4.32
N PRO A 28 -6.00 -18.83 -3.21
CA PRO A 28 -6.56 -17.59 -2.69
C PRO A 28 -5.46 -16.59 -2.35
N LYS A 29 -5.64 -15.34 -2.80
CA LYS A 29 -4.69 -14.24 -2.61
C LYS A 29 -5.42 -13.02 -2.08
N VAL A 30 -4.76 -12.23 -1.27
CA VAL A 30 -5.26 -10.92 -0.82
C VAL A 30 -4.26 -9.86 -1.28
N PHE A 31 -4.75 -8.83 -1.97
CA PHE A 31 -3.94 -7.67 -2.35
C PHE A 31 -4.50 -6.42 -1.68
N LEU A 32 -3.72 -5.89 -0.75
CA LEU A 32 -4.00 -4.62 -0.09
C LEU A 32 -3.41 -3.48 -0.93
N ILE A 33 -4.28 -2.63 -1.47
CA ILE A 33 -3.92 -1.44 -2.22
C ILE A 33 -4.37 -0.18 -1.48
N ARG A 34 -3.71 0.94 -1.75
CA ARG A 34 -4.13 2.28 -1.33
C ARG A 34 -4.20 3.15 -2.57
N ASP A 35 -4.97 4.24 -2.53
CA ASP A 35 -5.00 5.21 -3.62
C ASP A 35 -3.55 5.60 -4.02
N PRO A 36 -3.14 5.39 -5.28
CA PRO A 36 -1.76 5.65 -5.72
C PRO A 36 -1.28 7.08 -5.42
N ARG A 37 -2.17 8.06 -5.39
CA ARG A 37 -1.85 9.44 -5.04
C ARG A 37 -1.46 9.54 -3.57
N ASP A 38 -2.24 8.92 -2.70
CA ASP A 38 -1.94 8.82 -1.27
C ASP A 38 -0.69 7.96 -0.98
N ILE A 39 -0.40 6.92 -1.79
CA ILE A 39 0.84 6.15 -1.69
C ILE A 39 2.05 7.08 -1.89
N LEU A 40 2.06 7.86 -2.98
CA LEU A 40 3.15 8.76 -3.31
C LEU A 40 3.28 9.89 -2.28
N THR A 41 2.16 10.51 -1.86
CA THR A 41 2.16 11.51 -0.79
C THR A 41 2.73 10.92 0.50
N SER A 42 2.28 9.74 0.93
CA SER A 42 2.80 9.07 2.14
C SER A 42 4.27 8.68 2.02
N GLN A 43 4.71 8.28 0.82
CA GLN A 43 6.10 7.94 0.53
C GLN A 43 7.00 9.17 0.65
N TYR A 44 6.58 10.34 0.13
CA TYR A 44 7.34 11.59 0.25
C TYR A 44 7.67 11.90 1.69
N PHE A 45 6.67 11.94 2.57
CA PHE A 45 6.91 12.21 3.98
C PHE A 45 7.74 11.10 4.65
N SER A 46 7.71 9.86 4.14
CA SER A 46 8.42 8.71 4.72
C SER A 46 9.89 8.62 4.35
N PHE A 47 10.22 8.92 3.11
CA PHE A 47 11.55 8.67 2.57
C PHE A 47 12.13 9.89 1.83
N GLY A 48 11.28 10.80 1.34
CA GLY A 48 11.68 11.97 0.55
C GLY A 48 11.71 13.28 1.34
N GLY A 49 12.12 14.35 0.63
CA GLY A 49 12.05 15.73 1.09
C GLY A 49 12.87 16.06 2.34
N LYS A 50 12.58 17.23 2.93
CA LYS A 50 13.26 17.76 4.13
C LYS A 50 12.84 17.09 5.45
N HIS A 51 11.71 16.36 5.46
CA HIS A 51 11.06 15.84 6.67
C HIS A 51 11.17 14.32 6.79
N PHE A 52 12.41 13.84 6.92
CA PHE A 52 12.72 12.43 7.14
C PHE A 52 12.21 11.96 8.51
N SER A 53 11.32 10.96 8.55
CA SER A 53 10.79 10.42 9.82
C SER A 53 10.99 8.92 10.03
N HIS A 54 11.45 8.18 9.02
CA HIS A 54 11.74 6.76 9.19
C HIS A 54 13.09 6.54 9.88
N ARG A 55 13.16 5.57 10.80
CA ARG A 55 14.46 5.06 11.26
C ARG A 55 15.16 4.40 10.06
N LEU A 56 16.42 4.76 9.79
CA LEU A 56 17.23 4.09 8.78
C LEU A 56 17.29 2.59 9.10
N PRO A 57 17.05 1.70 8.11
CA PRO A 57 17.18 0.27 8.35
C PRO A 57 18.65 -0.09 8.65
N ASN A 58 18.87 -1.04 9.57
CA ASN A 58 20.21 -1.52 9.92
C ASN A 58 20.93 -2.24 8.76
N LYS A 59 20.18 -2.65 7.72
CA LYS A 59 20.72 -3.23 6.48
C LYS A 59 20.38 -2.31 5.32
N ASN A 60 21.33 -2.12 4.39
CA ASN A 60 21.21 -1.25 3.22
C ASN A 60 21.02 0.24 3.55
N ALA A 61 21.51 0.69 4.71
CA ALA A 61 21.43 2.09 5.14
C ALA A 61 21.97 3.06 4.06
N ASP A 62 23.11 2.73 3.45
CA ASP A 62 23.75 3.57 2.44
C ASP A 62 22.86 3.79 1.21
N SER A 63 22.20 2.74 0.69
CA SER A 63 21.27 2.89 -0.44
C SER A 63 20.03 3.74 -0.11
N VAL A 64 19.60 3.74 1.16
CA VAL A 64 18.48 4.59 1.63
C VAL A 64 18.96 6.02 1.80
N VAL A 65 20.21 6.22 2.24
CA VAL A 65 20.85 7.54 2.31
C VAL A 65 21.05 8.12 0.91
N ASP A 66 21.54 7.36 -0.06
CA ASP A 66 21.77 7.83 -1.43
C ASP A 66 20.45 8.23 -2.12
N TYR A 67 19.42 7.40 -1.98
CA TYR A 67 18.07 7.70 -2.46
C TYR A 67 17.51 8.96 -1.78
N HIS A 68 17.69 9.08 -0.47
CA HIS A 68 17.28 10.27 0.26
C HIS A 68 18.05 11.52 -0.18
N MET A 69 19.36 11.42 -0.42
CA MET A 69 20.19 12.55 -0.85
C MET A 69 19.78 13.08 -2.23
N ARG A 70 19.37 12.18 -3.15
CA ARG A 70 18.82 12.56 -4.45
C ARG A 70 17.54 13.40 -4.31
N ASP A 71 16.66 13.00 -3.39
CA ASP A 71 15.31 13.56 -3.29
C ASP A 71 15.17 14.65 -2.22
N LYS A 72 16.22 14.91 -1.43
CA LYS A 72 16.23 15.82 -0.27
C LYS A 72 15.78 17.24 -0.62
N HIS A 73 16.02 17.65 -1.86
CA HIS A 73 15.73 19.00 -2.35
C HIS A 73 14.42 19.11 -3.11
N MET A 74 13.76 17.99 -3.43
CA MET A 74 12.50 18.00 -4.14
C MET A 74 11.38 18.48 -3.21
N GLU A 75 10.56 19.38 -3.72
CA GLU A 75 9.28 19.67 -3.09
C GLU A 75 8.26 18.55 -3.42
N ILE A 76 7.17 18.47 -2.65
CA ILE A 76 6.28 17.30 -2.69
C ILE A 76 5.73 17.00 -4.09
N ASP A 77 5.29 18.02 -4.83
CA ASP A 77 4.74 17.87 -6.17
C ASP A 77 5.78 17.33 -7.18
N GLU A 78 7.04 17.77 -7.08
CA GLU A 78 8.13 17.28 -7.92
C GLU A 78 8.44 15.83 -7.60
N TYR A 79 8.51 15.51 -6.30
CA TYR A 79 8.78 14.16 -5.82
C TYR A 79 7.74 13.16 -6.32
N VAL A 80 6.45 13.46 -6.14
CA VAL A 80 5.39 12.49 -6.50
C VAL A 80 5.33 12.27 -8.00
N ILE A 81 5.67 13.26 -8.82
CA ILE A 81 5.74 13.13 -10.27
C ILE A 81 6.95 12.30 -10.70
N ASP A 82 8.16 12.55 -10.15
CA ASP A 82 9.37 11.78 -10.46
C ASP A 82 9.21 10.29 -10.12
N HIS A 83 8.43 9.99 -9.08
CA HIS A 83 8.22 8.62 -8.59
C HIS A 83 6.98 7.91 -9.13
N ALA A 84 6.13 8.62 -9.88
CA ALA A 84 4.85 8.08 -10.33
C ALA A 84 5.02 6.89 -11.29
N GLU A 85 5.95 6.98 -12.25
CA GLU A 85 6.21 5.91 -13.22
C GLU A 85 6.68 4.62 -12.54
N VAL A 86 7.59 4.73 -11.57
CA VAL A 86 8.08 3.58 -10.80
C VAL A 86 6.96 2.91 -10.01
N LEU A 87 6.02 3.68 -9.46
CA LEU A 87 4.83 3.11 -8.81
C LEU A 87 3.88 2.48 -9.84
N TYR A 88 3.67 3.13 -10.98
CA TYR A 88 2.83 2.63 -12.06
C TYR A 88 3.29 1.26 -12.56
N ASP A 89 4.59 1.10 -12.83
CA ASP A 89 5.17 -0.16 -13.29
C ASP A 89 5.00 -1.28 -12.26
N LYS A 90 5.18 -0.97 -10.97
CA LYS A 90 4.93 -1.94 -9.89
C LYS A 90 3.47 -2.39 -9.87
N LEU A 91 2.54 -1.46 -9.97
CA LEU A 91 1.11 -1.77 -9.96
C LEU A 91 0.68 -2.55 -11.21
N CYS A 92 1.20 -2.21 -12.39
CA CYS A 92 1.02 -2.99 -13.61
C CYS A 92 1.61 -4.40 -13.47
N CYS A 93 2.77 -4.54 -12.83
CA CYS A 93 3.41 -5.84 -12.56
C CYS A 93 2.51 -6.74 -11.70
N TYR A 94 1.91 -6.19 -10.63
CA TYR A 94 0.91 -6.90 -9.83
C TYR A 94 -0.34 -7.23 -10.65
N ARG A 95 -0.92 -6.24 -11.34
CA ARG A 95 -2.10 -6.43 -12.19
C ARG A 95 -1.92 -7.60 -13.16
N ALA A 96 -0.81 -7.64 -13.87
CA ALA A 96 -0.53 -8.68 -14.85
C ALA A 96 -0.38 -10.10 -14.26
N ARG A 97 -0.11 -10.23 -12.95
CA ARG A 97 0.28 -11.51 -12.33
C ARG A 97 -0.74 -12.09 -11.37
N ILE A 98 -1.54 -11.26 -10.70
CA ILE A 98 -2.44 -11.73 -9.64
C ILE A 98 -3.90 -11.36 -9.84
N PHE A 99 -4.25 -10.58 -10.88
CA PHE A 99 -5.64 -10.17 -11.12
C PHE A 99 -6.39 -11.33 -11.78
N ASP A 100 -6.84 -12.24 -10.92
CA ASP A 100 -7.59 -13.43 -11.26
C ASP A 100 -8.77 -13.62 -10.30
N LYS A 101 -9.62 -14.60 -10.58
CA LYS A 101 -10.82 -14.90 -9.79
C LYS A 101 -10.56 -15.30 -8.33
N ASN A 102 -9.33 -15.66 -7.98
CA ASN A 102 -8.92 -16.05 -6.63
C ASN A 102 -8.26 -14.88 -5.87
N LEU A 103 -8.29 -13.67 -6.44
CA LEU A 103 -7.84 -12.46 -5.76
C LEU A 103 -8.99 -11.79 -5.00
N LEU A 104 -8.77 -11.55 -3.71
CA LEU A 104 -9.52 -10.56 -2.95
C LEU A 104 -8.75 -9.24 -2.99
N MET A 105 -9.34 -8.26 -3.67
CA MET A 105 -8.88 -6.87 -3.64
C MET A 105 -9.33 -6.22 -2.34
N VAL A 106 -8.41 -5.57 -1.63
CA VAL A 106 -8.71 -4.83 -0.40
C VAL A 106 -8.13 -3.44 -0.51
N ARG A 107 -8.92 -2.41 -0.19
CA ARG A 107 -8.43 -1.03 -0.15
C ARG A 107 -8.09 -0.63 1.28
N TYR A 108 -6.99 0.10 1.44
CA TYR A 108 -6.55 0.65 2.72
C TYR A 108 -7.62 1.56 3.34
N GLU A 109 -8.33 2.29 2.50
CA GLU A 109 -9.39 3.21 2.89
C GLU A 109 -10.53 2.47 3.60
N ASP A 110 -10.87 1.26 3.16
CA ASP A 110 -11.92 0.44 3.77
C ASP A 110 -11.51 -0.06 5.17
N ILE A 111 -10.21 -0.26 5.41
CA ILE A 111 -9.67 -0.63 6.73
C ILE A 111 -9.96 0.46 7.76
N PHE A 112 -9.90 1.74 7.35
CA PHE A 112 -10.16 2.88 8.22
C PHE A 112 -11.63 2.94 8.64
N PHE A 113 -12.55 2.56 7.74
CA PHE A 113 -13.99 2.64 7.99
C PHE A 113 -14.53 1.40 8.73
N ASP A 114 -14.17 0.18 8.31
CA ASP A 114 -14.65 -1.06 8.94
C ASP A 114 -13.60 -2.18 8.91
N LYS A 115 -12.63 -2.08 9.82
CA LYS A 115 -11.58 -3.08 10.03
C LYS A 115 -12.14 -4.47 10.36
N ARG A 116 -13.26 -4.55 11.06
CA ARG A 116 -13.86 -5.82 11.48
C ARG A 116 -14.42 -6.57 10.28
N GLN A 117 -15.21 -5.89 9.44
CA GLN A 117 -15.75 -6.46 8.22
C GLN A 117 -14.62 -6.90 7.28
N LEU A 118 -13.57 -6.09 7.17
CA LEU A 118 -12.38 -6.44 6.39
C LEU A 118 -11.75 -7.77 6.83
N LEU A 119 -11.45 -7.89 8.13
CA LEU A 119 -10.81 -9.10 8.67
C LEU A 119 -11.68 -10.34 8.43
N ARG A 120 -13.01 -10.22 8.59
CA ARG A 120 -13.94 -11.32 8.28
C ARG A 120 -13.88 -11.72 6.80
N ALA A 121 -13.87 -10.75 5.89
CA ALA A 121 -13.77 -11.02 4.45
C ALA A 121 -12.45 -11.70 4.08
N VAL A 122 -11.33 -11.25 4.66
CA VAL A 122 -10.00 -11.85 4.46
C VAL A 122 -9.95 -13.29 4.95
N MET A 123 -10.42 -13.58 6.17
CA MET A 123 -10.40 -14.93 6.73
C MET A 123 -11.29 -15.88 5.95
N ALA A 124 -12.48 -15.42 5.55
CA ALA A 124 -13.40 -16.19 4.70
C ALA A 124 -12.78 -16.51 3.33
N HIS A 125 -12.16 -15.52 2.67
CA HIS A 125 -11.51 -15.71 1.37
C HIS A 125 -10.34 -16.69 1.43
N LEU A 126 -9.54 -16.59 2.48
CA LEU A 126 -8.42 -17.51 2.74
C LEU A 126 -8.85 -18.87 3.27
N ARG A 127 -10.15 -19.07 3.55
CA ARG A 127 -10.73 -20.30 4.12
C ARG A 127 -10.10 -20.67 5.46
N ILE A 128 -9.84 -19.65 6.27
CA ILE A 128 -9.35 -19.80 7.64
C ILE A 128 -10.56 -19.78 8.57
N GLU A 129 -10.82 -20.91 9.21
CA GLU A 129 -11.80 -21.01 10.28
C GLU A 129 -11.21 -20.37 11.55
N ILE A 130 -11.88 -19.33 12.04
CA ILE A 130 -11.46 -18.59 13.22
C ILE A 130 -12.69 -18.00 13.92
N ASP A 131 -12.66 -18.04 15.25
CA ASP A 131 -13.75 -17.51 16.07
C ASP A 131 -13.91 -16.01 15.87
N THR A 132 -15.17 -15.58 15.76
CA THR A 132 -15.54 -14.18 15.55
C THR A 132 -15.03 -13.26 16.66
N GLU A 133 -14.93 -13.79 17.87
CA GLU A 133 -14.42 -13.13 19.06
C GLU A 133 -12.95 -12.77 18.92
N ILE A 134 -12.14 -13.63 18.27
CA ILE A 134 -10.73 -13.36 17.99
C ILE A 134 -10.62 -12.25 16.94
N ILE A 135 -11.43 -12.31 15.88
CA ILE A 135 -11.47 -11.26 14.86
C ILE A 135 -11.81 -9.91 15.52
N ASP A 136 -12.81 -9.89 16.39
CA ASP A 136 -13.27 -8.67 17.04
C ASP A 136 -12.21 -8.11 18.01
N ALA A 137 -11.54 -8.98 18.78
CA ALA A 137 -10.44 -8.59 19.66
C ALA A 137 -9.27 -7.98 18.87
N VAL A 138 -8.86 -8.60 17.76
CA VAL A 138 -7.79 -8.09 16.88
C VAL A 138 -8.21 -6.76 16.24
N ALA A 139 -9.45 -6.65 15.75
CA ALA A 139 -9.96 -5.41 15.15
C ALA A 139 -9.87 -4.24 16.14
N VAL A 140 -10.30 -4.46 17.39
CA VAL A 140 -10.25 -3.45 18.46
C VAL A 140 -8.82 -3.10 18.86
N ALA A 141 -7.98 -4.11 19.10
CA ALA A 141 -6.60 -3.90 19.54
C ALA A 141 -5.76 -3.10 18.52
N HIS A 142 -6.09 -3.22 17.23
CA HIS A 142 -5.40 -2.56 16.14
C HIS A 142 -6.18 -1.36 15.57
N ASP A 143 -7.23 -0.87 16.23
CA ASP A 143 -7.94 0.36 15.81
C ASP A 143 -7.24 1.65 16.25
N ILE A 144 -5.97 1.77 15.86
CA ILE A 144 -5.14 2.93 16.16
C ILE A 144 -5.47 4.04 15.14
N ARG A 145 -6.18 5.07 15.60
CA ARG A 145 -6.49 6.27 14.82
C ARG A 145 -5.78 7.48 15.46
N PRO A 146 -4.73 8.04 14.85
CA PRO A 146 -4.11 9.25 15.38
C PRO A 146 -5.11 10.41 15.32
N VAL A 147 -5.35 11.07 16.46
CA VAL A 147 -6.25 12.23 16.55
C VAL A 147 -5.59 13.51 16.01
N PHE A 148 -4.26 13.57 16.02
CA PHE A 148 -3.46 14.71 15.57
C PHE A 148 -2.34 14.27 14.62
N GLU A 149 -1.98 15.13 13.66
CA GLU A 149 -0.88 14.87 12.73
C GLU A 149 0.47 15.05 13.43
N ASP A 150 1.26 13.99 13.52
CA ASP A 150 2.65 14.04 13.97
C ASP A 150 3.56 13.69 12.78
N PRO A 151 4.25 14.68 12.16
CA PRO A 151 5.11 14.46 11.01
C PRO A 151 6.27 13.49 11.27
N THR A 152 6.62 13.24 12.53
CA THR A 152 7.76 12.41 12.94
C THR A 152 7.40 10.93 13.14
N ARG A 153 6.12 10.57 13.12
CA ARG A 153 5.67 9.19 13.34
C ARG A 153 5.59 8.40 12.04
N HIS A 154 5.59 7.06 12.16
CA HIS A 154 5.27 6.19 11.03
C HIS A 154 3.78 6.29 10.66
N ILE A 155 2.91 6.39 11.66
CA ILE A 155 1.48 6.67 11.49
C ILE A 155 1.24 8.15 11.84
N ARG A 156 1.20 9.01 10.82
CA ARG A 156 1.11 10.48 10.98
C ARG A 156 -0.31 10.96 10.86
N ARG A 157 -0.99 10.47 9.84
CA ARG A 157 -2.44 10.56 9.60
C ARG A 157 -2.88 9.23 9.00
N GLY A 158 -3.98 8.69 9.52
CA GLY A 158 -4.60 7.46 8.99
C GLY A 158 -5.71 7.73 7.97
N THR A 159 -6.08 9.00 7.77
CA THR A 159 -7.25 9.37 6.98
C THR A 159 -6.97 9.23 5.48
N PRO A 160 -7.80 8.47 4.75
CA PRO A 160 -7.82 8.45 3.30
C PRO A 160 -7.94 9.83 2.64
N GLY A 161 -7.29 10.02 1.48
CA GLY A 161 -7.47 11.20 0.63
C GLY A 161 -6.61 12.40 1.02
N ASP A 162 -5.59 12.21 1.86
CA ASP A 162 -4.74 13.30 2.35
C ASP A 162 -3.92 13.97 1.23
N HIS A 163 -3.74 13.30 0.08
CA HIS A 163 -3.15 13.91 -1.12
C HIS A 163 -3.87 15.20 -1.55
N ALA A 164 -5.20 15.30 -1.37
CA ALA A 164 -5.98 16.46 -1.77
C ALA A 164 -5.61 17.74 -1.00
N ASN A 165 -5.09 17.59 0.23
CA ASN A 165 -4.66 18.72 1.06
C ASN A 165 -3.18 19.08 0.84
N LYS A 166 -2.42 18.22 0.16
CA LYS A 166 -0.95 18.26 0.15
C LYS A 166 -0.36 18.49 -1.25
N LEU A 167 -1.10 18.16 -2.30
CA LEU A 167 -0.67 18.30 -3.68
C LEU A 167 -1.41 19.45 -4.37
N GLN A 168 -0.75 20.08 -5.34
CA GLN A 168 -1.39 21.03 -6.23
C GLN A 168 -2.43 20.33 -7.12
N ALA A 169 -3.51 21.05 -7.47
CA ALA A 169 -4.57 20.50 -8.33
C ALA A 169 -4.02 19.93 -9.66
N ALA A 170 -3.09 20.64 -10.30
CA ALA A 170 -2.45 20.17 -11.54
C ALA A 170 -1.66 18.87 -11.36
N THR A 171 -1.04 18.66 -10.19
CA THR A 171 -0.35 17.40 -9.85
C THR A 171 -1.35 16.28 -9.68
N ILE A 172 -2.45 16.53 -8.94
CA ILE A 172 -3.53 15.55 -8.75
C ILE A 172 -4.13 15.14 -10.09
N GLU A 173 -4.38 16.07 -11.00
CA GLU A 173 -4.90 15.79 -12.34
C GLU A 173 -3.96 14.90 -13.13
N LYS A 174 -2.65 15.20 -13.14
CA LYS A 174 -1.63 14.38 -13.83
C LYS A 174 -1.58 12.95 -13.27
N LEU A 175 -1.53 12.80 -11.94
CA LEU A 175 -1.51 11.48 -11.30
C LEU A 175 -2.82 10.72 -11.57
N THR A 176 -3.97 11.40 -11.48
CA THR A 176 -5.29 10.80 -11.76
C THR A 176 -5.37 10.32 -13.21
N ALA A 177 -4.83 11.08 -14.16
CA ALA A 177 -4.76 10.66 -15.55
C ALA A 177 -3.87 9.43 -15.75
N MET A 178 -2.68 9.41 -15.13
CA MET A 178 -1.74 8.29 -15.21
C MET A 178 -2.31 7.00 -14.61
N PHE A 179 -2.90 7.08 -13.41
CA PHE A 179 -3.38 5.90 -12.68
C PHE A 179 -4.82 5.51 -13.00
N ARG A 180 -5.52 6.24 -13.89
CA ARG A 180 -6.97 6.11 -14.16
C ARG A 180 -7.43 4.66 -14.31
N GLU A 181 -6.80 3.91 -15.20
CA GLU A 181 -7.21 2.53 -15.49
C GLU A 181 -6.92 1.58 -14.31
N LEU A 182 -5.77 1.74 -13.66
CA LEU A 182 -5.44 0.97 -12.46
C LEU A 182 -6.40 1.25 -11.31
N MET A 183 -6.71 2.53 -11.08
CA MET A 183 -7.64 2.93 -10.03
C MET A 183 -9.05 2.41 -10.26
N ARG A 184 -9.51 2.37 -11.52
CA ARG A 184 -10.78 1.72 -11.90
C ARG A 184 -10.76 0.23 -11.57
N ASP A 185 -9.69 -0.48 -11.94
CA ASP A 185 -9.54 -1.90 -11.62
C ASP A 185 -9.50 -2.18 -10.12
N PHE A 186 -8.98 -1.22 -9.32
CA PHE A 186 -8.94 -1.31 -7.86
C PHE A 186 -10.27 -0.87 -7.20
N GLY A 187 -11.27 -0.44 -7.98
CA GLY A 187 -12.58 -0.03 -7.47
C GLY A 187 -12.64 1.39 -6.91
N TYR A 188 -11.74 2.29 -7.30
CA TYR A 188 -11.86 3.72 -6.97
C TYR A 188 -12.80 4.43 -7.96
N GLN A 189 -13.64 5.32 -7.42
CA GLN A 189 -14.42 6.26 -8.22
C GLN A 189 -13.54 7.48 -8.50
N LEU A 190 -13.51 7.92 -9.76
CA LEU A 190 -12.62 8.97 -10.27
C LEU A 190 -13.38 10.23 -10.68
#